data_AF-A0A0H4W244-F1
#
_entry.id   AF-A0A0H4W244-F1
#
_cell.length_a   1.000
_cell.length_b   1.000
_cell.length_c   1.000
_cell.angle_alpha   90.00
_cell.angle_beta   90.00
_cell.angle_gamma   90.00
#
_symmetry.space_group_name_H-M   'P 1'
#
loop_
_entity.id
_entity.type
_entity.pdbx_description
1 polymer ?
#
loop_
_entity_poly.entity_id
_entity_poly.type
_entity_poly.pdbx_seq_one_letter_code
_entity_poly.pdbx_strand_id
1 'polypeptide(L)'
;MKKLLLSMLVLAALGTACQSGKDNKKEGAAADEKAEVALCEFTSTDSATAVSRLTGKWELKGVQTNYMGAREDEFLTGAQITEASTIIFFENGEFEQYVNGKLQGERQPYKIVGQSLTPVGYQFWFCDEKTLVLNNVVADGATDVYVKQ
;
A
#
# COMPACT_ATOMS: atom_id res chain seq x y z
N MET A 1 -66.03 16.45 37.47
CA MET A 1 -67.30 16.18 36.78
C MET A 1 -67.04 15.97 35.29
N LYS A 2 -67.84 15.12 34.65
CA LYS A 2 -67.76 14.60 33.26
C LYS A 2 -67.79 15.67 32.16
N LYS A 3 -67.15 15.37 31.02
CA LYS A 3 -67.74 15.14 29.65
C LYS A 3 -66.58 15.11 28.62
N LEU A 4 -66.26 13.96 28.02
CA LEU A 4 -66.84 13.34 26.80
C LEU A 4 -66.33 13.95 25.47
N LEU A 5 -65.47 13.16 24.80
CA LEU A 5 -65.38 12.81 23.36
C LEU A 5 -65.58 13.91 22.29
N LEU A 6 -64.71 13.99 21.27
CA LEU A 6 -64.74 13.17 20.03
C LEU A 6 -63.68 13.61 18.99
N SER A 7 -63.32 12.65 18.15
CA SER A 7 -62.30 12.51 17.10
C SER A 7 -62.23 13.55 15.97
N MET A 8 -61.03 13.69 15.37
CA MET A 8 -60.68 13.56 13.93
C MET A 8 -59.19 13.97 13.76
N LEU A 9 -58.23 13.08 13.43
CA LEU A 9 -57.81 12.60 12.08
C LEU A 9 -57.76 13.75 11.06
N VAL A 10 -56.65 14.17 10.43
CA VAL A 10 -55.73 13.51 9.46
C VAL A 10 -54.55 14.49 9.26
N LEU A 11 -53.30 14.12 9.54
CA LEU A 11 -52.26 13.58 8.63
C LEU A 11 -51.70 14.54 7.56
N ALA A 12 -50.37 14.68 7.63
CA ALA A 12 -49.40 14.98 6.57
C ALA A 12 -49.38 16.43 6.01
N ALA A 13 -48.25 17.03 5.67
CA ALA A 13 -46.93 16.47 5.42
C ALA A 13 -45.82 17.45 5.84
N LEU A 14 -44.70 16.84 6.23
CA LEU A 14 -43.30 17.26 6.16
C LEU A 14 -43.08 18.68 5.59
N GLY A 15 -42.43 19.56 6.32
CA GLY A 15 -41.08 19.34 6.85
C GLY A 15 -40.12 20.15 5.97
N THR A 16 -39.94 21.41 6.34
CA THR A 16 -38.67 21.99 6.78
C THR A 16 -37.68 22.20 5.64
N ALA A 17 -37.47 23.44 5.19
CA ALA A 17 -36.63 24.46 5.84
C ALA A 17 -35.15 24.03 5.83
N CYS A 18 -34.16 24.88 5.66
CA CYS A 18 -34.08 26.31 5.50
C CYS A 18 -32.70 26.55 4.89
N GLN A 19 -32.56 27.58 4.08
CA GLN A 19 -31.27 28.16 3.79
C GLN A 19 -30.63 28.73 5.06
N SER A 20 -29.30 28.91 4.97
CA SER A 20 -28.45 29.93 5.60
C SER A 20 -27.40 29.38 6.56
N GLY A 21 -26.15 29.70 6.24
CA GLY A 21 -24.94 29.24 6.91
C GLY A 21 -24.54 30.06 8.12
N LYS A 22 -23.49 29.59 8.80
CA LYS A 22 -22.47 30.39 9.51
C LYS A 22 -21.35 29.47 10.04
N ASP A 23 -20.17 30.08 10.11
CA ASP A 23 -18.83 29.56 10.43
C ASP A 23 -18.69 28.43 11.45
N ASN A 24 -17.72 27.55 11.22
CA ASN A 24 -16.74 27.17 12.24
C ASN A 24 -15.47 26.55 11.64
N LYS A 25 -14.32 27.02 12.12
CA LYS A 25 -12.97 26.48 11.92
C LYS A 25 -12.93 24.96 12.07
N LYS A 26 -12.20 24.29 11.18
CA LYS A 26 -11.32 23.19 11.54
C LYS A 26 -10.15 23.15 10.56
N GLU A 27 -8.95 23.28 11.10
CA GLU A 27 -7.72 22.77 10.51
C GLU A 27 -7.99 21.37 9.98
N GLY A 28 -8.05 21.24 8.65
CA GLY A 28 -7.96 19.95 7.99
C GLY A 28 -6.53 19.51 8.15
N ALA A 29 -6.32 18.52 9.02
CA ALA A 29 -5.11 17.75 9.12
C ALA A 29 -4.52 17.52 7.73
N ALA A 30 -3.20 17.68 7.60
CA ALA A 30 -2.46 17.14 6.48
C ALA A 30 -2.99 15.72 6.24
N ALA A 31 -3.68 15.54 5.12
CA ALA A 31 -4.02 14.23 4.64
C ALA A 31 -2.66 13.60 4.34
N ASP A 32 -2.16 12.87 5.32
CA ASP A 32 -1.19 11.83 5.09
C ASP A 32 -1.91 10.86 4.14
N GLU A 33 -1.73 11.09 2.84
CA GLU A 33 -2.17 10.23 1.77
C GLU A 33 -1.49 8.89 2.00
N LYS A 34 -2.10 8.06 2.84
CA LYS A 34 -1.81 6.63 2.89
C LYS A 34 -2.29 6.09 1.57
N ALA A 35 -1.41 6.17 0.56
CA ALA A 35 -1.61 5.57 -0.73
C ALA A 35 -1.96 4.10 -0.50
N GLU A 36 -3.19 3.74 -0.80
CA GLU A 36 -3.63 2.36 -0.86
C GLU A 36 -2.93 1.75 -2.09
N VAL A 37 -1.92 0.93 -1.86
CA VAL A 37 -1.09 0.39 -2.94
C VAL A 37 -1.70 -0.93 -3.41
N ALA A 38 -2.49 -0.93 -4.49
CA ALA A 38 -2.99 -2.18 -5.08
C ALA A 38 -1.89 -2.92 -5.83
N LEU A 39 -1.91 -4.27 -5.79
CA LEU A 39 -1.08 -5.09 -6.67
C LEU A 39 -1.51 -4.88 -8.12
N CYS A 40 -0.58 -4.42 -8.95
CA CYS A 40 -0.80 -4.28 -10.38
C CYS A 40 -0.61 -5.62 -11.11
N GLU A 41 -1.19 -5.71 -12.31
CA GLU A 41 -0.85 -6.77 -13.25
C GLU A 41 0.65 -6.74 -13.58
N PHE A 42 1.20 -7.93 -13.80
CA PHE A 42 2.60 -8.09 -14.19
C PHE A 42 2.87 -7.37 -15.51
N THR A 43 3.88 -6.50 -15.52
CA THR A 43 4.41 -5.88 -16.74
C THR A 43 5.89 -6.20 -16.89
N SER A 44 6.29 -6.63 -18.10
CA SER A 44 7.70 -6.85 -18.39
C SER A 44 8.41 -5.53 -18.61
N THR A 45 9.52 -5.30 -17.91
CA THR A 45 10.44 -4.20 -18.16
C THR A 45 11.76 -4.76 -18.71
N ASP A 46 12.35 -4.12 -19.72
CA ASP A 46 13.66 -4.53 -20.24
C ASP A 46 14.76 -4.27 -19.20
N SER A 47 15.87 -5.01 -19.28
CA SER A 47 16.91 -4.95 -18.25
C SER A 47 17.58 -3.58 -18.12
N ALA A 48 17.73 -2.80 -19.20
CA ALA A 48 18.37 -1.50 -19.13
C ALA A 48 17.47 -0.49 -18.41
N THR A 49 16.18 -0.46 -18.76
CA THR A 49 15.18 0.33 -18.05
C THR A 49 15.06 -0.12 -16.59
N ALA A 50 15.07 -1.42 -16.32
CA ALA A 50 14.97 -1.96 -14.97
C ALA A 50 16.12 -1.52 -14.07
N VAL A 51 17.38 -1.52 -14.57
CA VAL A 51 18.53 -0.99 -13.81
C VAL A 51 18.27 0.46 -13.40
N SER A 52 17.93 1.32 -14.37
CA SER A 52 17.71 2.75 -14.09
C SER A 52 16.57 3.01 -13.12
N ARG A 53 15.49 2.20 -13.20
CA ARG A 53 14.32 2.36 -12.34
C ARG A 53 14.56 1.84 -10.93
N LEU A 54 15.22 0.68 -10.79
CA LEU A 54 15.49 0.06 -9.49
C LEU A 54 16.37 0.95 -8.62
N THR A 55 17.35 1.66 -9.17
CA THR A 55 18.26 2.49 -8.37
C THR A 55 17.49 3.50 -7.50
N GLY A 56 17.81 3.51 -6.20
CA GLY A 56 17.19 4.39 -5.22
C GLY A 56 16.72 3.69 -3.95
N LYS A 57 16.07 4.46 -3.08
CA LYS A 57 15.49 4.00 -1.82
C LYS A 57 14.02 3.63 -2.02
N TRP A 58 13.62 2.49 -1.48
CA TRP A 58 12.29 1.90 -1.58
C TRP A 58 11.78 1.55 -0.19
N GLU A 59 10.58 1.98 0.14
CA GLU A 59 9.95 1.72 1.44
C GLU A 59 8.77 0.76 1.29
N LEU A 60 8.71 -0.26 2.14
CA LEU A 60 7.62 -1.23 2.15
C LEU A 60 6.31 -0.54 2.51
N LYS A 61 5.29 -0.72 1.66
CA LYS A 61 3.92 -0.17 1.85
C LYS A 61 2.84 -1.25 1.84
N GLY A 62 3.15 -2.49 1.46
CA GLY A 62 2.23 -3.61 1.55
C GLY A 62 2.94 -4.96 1.46
N VAL A 63 2.30 -5.99 2.02
CA VAL A 63 2.77 -7.38 1.97
C VAL A 63 1.56 -8.26 1.64
N GLN A 64 1.73 -9.18 0.70
CA GLN A 64 0.78 -10.25 0.40
C GLN A 64 1.44 -11.59 0.70
N THR A 65 0.92 -12.34 1.67
CA THR A 65 1.40 -13.69 1.97
C THR A 65 0.92 -14.66 0.89
N ASN A 66 1.81 -15.46 0.31
CA ASN A 66 1.44 -16.48 -0.69
C ASN A 66 0.71 -17.72 -0.07
N TYR A 67 0.21 -17.63 1.17
CA TYR A 67 -0.32 -18.78 1.92
C TYR A 67 -1.65 -19.28 1.31
N MET A 68 -1.66 -20.47 0.72
CA MET A 68 -2.82 -21.12 0.10
C MET A 68 -3.90 -21.64 1.09
N GLY A 69 -4.00 -21.08 2.30
CA GLY A 69 -4.92 -21.54 3.35
C GLY A 69 -6.05 -20.57 3.65
N ALA A 70 -7.15 -20.66 2.88
CA ALA A 70 -8.54 -20.31 3.23
C ALA A 70 -8.83 -19.08 4.12
N ARG A 71 -8.05 -18.00 4.03
CA ARG A 71 -8.47 -16.67 4.48
C ARG A 71 -8.31 -15.71 3.32
N GLU A 72 -9.41 -15.04 2.99
CA GLU A 72 -9.48 -14.04 1.93
C GLU A 72 -8.40 -12.97 2.14
N ASP A 73 -7.79 -12.57 1.04
CA ASP A 73 -6.66 -11.67 0.89
C ASP A 73 -6.59 -10.54 1.93
N GLU A 74 -5.75 -10.71 2.95
CA GLU A 74 -5.26 -9.58 3.73
C GLU A 74 -4.07 -8.99 2.97
N PHE A 75 -4.35 -8.22 1.92
CA PHE A 75 -3.41 -7.18 1.54
C PHE A 75 -3.28 -6.27 2.76
N LEU A 76 -2.13 -6.35 3.45
CA LEU A 76 -1.87 -5.49 4.58
C LEU A 76 -1.78 -4.06 4.04
N THR A 77 -2.89 -3.31 4.14
CA THR A 77 -2.88 -1.86 3.93
C THR A 77 -1.74 -1.28 4.74
N GLY A 78 -1.09 -0.20 4.30
CA GLY A 78 0.14 0.32 4.94
C GLY A 78 0.09 0.58 6.45
N ALA A 79 -1.09 0.52 7.07
CA ALA A 79 -1.32 0.55 8.52
C ALA A 79 -1.07 -0.80 9.26
N GLN A 80 -1.01 -1.93 8.57
CA GLN A 80 -0.86 -3.27 9.15
C GLN A 80 0.51 -3.91 8.93
N ILE A 81 1.44 -3.20 8.29
CA ILE A 81 2.83 -3.65 8.15
C ILE A 81 3.48 -3.65 9.54
N THR A 82 3.77 -4.83 10.07
CA THR A 82 4.26 -4.98 11.44
C THR A 82 5.70 -4.50 11.62
N GLU A 83 6.48 -4.40 10.54
CA GLU A 83 7.88 -3.98 10.57
C GLU A 83 8.21 -3.04 9.41
N ALA A 84 8.77 -1.87 9.72
CA ALA A 84 9.17 -0.92 8.69
C ALA A 84 10.37 -1.47 7.91
N SER A 85 10.19 -1.83 6.65
CA SER A 85 11.25 -2.33 5.77
C SER A 85 11.64 -1.28 4.72
N THR A 86 12.93 -1.17 4.43
CA THR A 86 13.48 -0.32 3.37
C THR A 86 14.50 -1.12 2.60
N ILE A 87 14.47 -1.03 1.27
CA ILE A 87 15.51 -1.57 0.40
C ILE A 87 16.16 -0.42 -0.37
N ILE A 88 17.49 -0.45 -0.47
CA ILE A 88 18.24 0.54 -1.25
C ILE A 88 19.00 -0.21 -2.33
N PHE A 89 18.74 0.11 -3.60
CA PHE A 89 19.51 -0.38 -4.73
C PHE A 89 20.50 0.69 -5.20
N PHE A 90 21.77 0.31 -5.28
CA PHE A 90 22.87 1.16 -5.67
C PHE A 90 23.20 1.02 -7.17
N GLU A 91 23.81 2.04 -7.75
CA GLU A 91 24.21 2.07 -9.17
C GLU A 91 25.21 0.97 -9.55
N ASN A 92 26.00 0.50 -8.59
CA ASN A 92 27.00 -0.54 -8.79
C ASN A 92 26.42 -1.97 -8.80
N GLY A 93 25.09 -2.13 -8.78
CA GLY A 93 24.46 -3.44 -8.77
C GLY A 93 24.54 -4.13 -7.40
N GLU A 94 24.56 -3.36 -6.33
CA GLU A 94 24.45 -3.87 -4.95
C GLU A 94 23.17 -3.36 -4.30
N PHE A 95 22.71 -4.04 -3.25
CA PHE A 95 21.59 -3.58 -2.44
C PHE A 95 21.80 -3.85 -0.95
N GLU A 96 21.07 -3.08 -0.14
CA GLU A 96 20.97 -3.27 1.31
C GLU A 96 19.51 -3.25 1.73
N GLN A 97 19.18 -4.02 2.76
CA GLN A 97 17.85 -4.03 3.36
C GLN A 97 17.92 -3.58 4.81
N TYR A 98 16.99 -2.73 5.22
CA TYR A 98 16.83 -2.26 6.58
C TYR A 98 15.45 -2.70 7.08
N VAL A 99 15.41 -3.28 8.27
CA VAL A 99 14.17 -3.64 8.96
C VAL A 99 14.17 -2.95 10.32
N ASN A 100 13.12 -2.18 10.59
CA ASN A 100 13.00 -1.33 11.78
C ASN A 100 14.25 -0.43 11.98
N GLY A 101 14.77 0.11 10.87
CA GLY A 101 15.96 0.98 10.85
C GLY A 101 17.29 0.27 11.04
N LYS A 102 17.31 -1.07 11.16
CA LYS A 102 18.53 -1.86 11.30
C LYS A 102 18.89 -2.55 10.00
N LEU A 103 20.14 -2.40 9.57
CA LEU A 103 20.69 -3.10 8.42
C LEU A 103 20.59 -4.63 8.63
N GLN A 104 20.05 -5.33 7.64
CA GLN A 104 19.91 -6.77 7.61
C GLN A 104 21.09 -7.38 6.85
N GLY A 105 22.08 -7.88 7.59
CA GLY A 105 23.27 -8.49 7.02
C GLY A 105 24.22 -7.49 6.36
N GLU A 106 25.06 -7.99 5.46
CA GLU A 106 25.98 -7.18 4.67
C GLU A 106 25.34 -6.79 3.33
N ARG A 107 25.84 -5.72 2.71
CA ARG A 107 25.50 -5.34 1.35
C ARG A 107 25.68 -6.51 0.39
N GLN A 108 24.66 -6.78 -0.42
CA GLN A 108 24.63 -7.94 -1.32
C GLN A 108 24.67 -7.49 -2.79
N PRO A 109 25.47 -8.14 -3.64
CA PRO A 109 25.42 -7.90 -5.08
C PRO A 109 24.15 -8.51 -5.69
N TYR A 110 23.65 -7.90 -6.77
CA TYR A 110 22.58 -8.43 -7.59
C TYR A 110 22.85 -8.18 -9.08
N LYS A 111 22.21 -9.01 -9.91
CA LYS A 111 22.14 -8.85 -11.35
C LYS A 111 20.70 -9.05 -11.80
N ILE A 112 20.28 -8.26 -12.78
CA ILE A 112 19.00 -8.43 -13.45
C ILE A 112 19.16 -9.49 -14.54
N VAL A 113 18.42 -10.59 -14.41
CA VAL A 113 18.33 -11.64 -15.42
C VAL A 113 16.85 -11.87 -15.71
N GLY A 114 16.36 -11.32 -16.83
CA GLY A 114 14.91 -11.23 -17.05
C GLY A 114 14.25 -10.39 -15.96
N GLN A 115 13.29 -10.98 -15.24
CA GLN A 115 12.56 -10.36 -14.12
C GLN A 115 13.06 -10.86 -12.76
N SER A 116 14.29 -11.34 -12.70
CA SER A 116 14.88 -11.90 -11.48
C SER A 116 16.10 -11.10 -11.03
N LEU A 117 16.24 -10.92 -9.71
CA LEU A 117 17.42 -10.42 -9.03
C LEU A 117 18.27 -11.61 -8.55
N THR A 118 19.31 -11.94 -9.30
CA THR A 118 20.22 -13.07 -9.01
C THR A 118 21.50 -12.55 -8.35
N PRO A 119 22.07 -13.21 -7.33
CA PRO A 119 21.69 -14.51 -6.73
C PRO A 119 20.65 -14.41 -5.61
N VAL A 120 20.14 -13.20 -5.35
CA VAL A 120 19.28 -12.89 -4.20
C VAL A 120 17.98 -13.68 -4.16
N GLY A 121 17.47 -14.11 -5.32
CA GLY A 121 16.29 -14.96 -5.40
C GLY A 121 14.97 -14.20 -5.33
N TYR A 122 14.96 -12.93 -5.75
CA TYR A 122 13.73 -12.17 -5.93
C TYR A 122 13.28 -12.19 -7.39
N GLN A 123 11.98 -12.32 -7.62
CA GLN A 123 11.35 -11.82 -8.84
C GLN A 123 10.84 -10.41 -8.61
N PHE A 124 10.82 -9.59 -9.66
CA PHE A 124 10.38 -8.20 -9.55
C PHE A 124 9.61 -7.72 -10.77
N TRP A 125 8.72 -6.77 -10.55
CA TRP A 125 8.08 -5.98 -11.60
C TRP A 125 7.68 -4.61 -11.06
N PHE A 126 7.44 -3.68 -11.98
CA PHE A 126 7.00 -2.32 -11.66
C PHE A 126 5.52 -2.18 -11.97
N CYS A 127 4.77 -1.57 -11.04
CA CYS A 127 3.42 -1.09 -11.34
C CYS A 127 3.45 0.26 -12.04
N ASP A 128 4.42 1.09 -11.67
CA ASP A 128 4.68 2.40 -12.24
C ASP A 128 6.15 2.80 -11.93
N GLU A 129 6.52 4.06 -12.13
CA GLU A 129 7.89 4.55 -11.87
C GLU A 129 8.27 4.60 -10.39
N LYS A 130 7.30 4.57 -9.49
CA LYS A 130 7.44 4.70 -8.04
C LYS A 130 7.01 3.45 -7.27
N THR A 131 6.43 2.46 -7.90
CA THR A 131 5.90 1.26 -7.24
C THR A 131 6.59 0.01 -7.76
N LEU A 132 7.30 -0.67 -6.87
CA LEU A 132 8.07 -1.89 -7.11
C LEU A 132 7.43 -3.04 -6.35
N VAL A 133 7.23 -4.17 -7.02
CA VAL A 133 6.82 -5.41 -6.38
C VAL A 133 8.00 -6.37 -6.37
N LEU A 134 8.28 -6.97 -5.21
CA LEU A 134 9.31 -7.99 -5.01
C LEU A 134 8.67 -9.26 -4.46
N ASN A 135 8.89 -10.39 -5.11
CA ASN A 135 8.47 -11.70 -4.62
C ASN A 135 9.72 -12.54 -4.28
N ASN A 136 9.82 -13.01 -3.05
CA ASN A 136 10.92 -13.89 -2.63
C ASN A 136 10.66 -15.34 -3.05
N VAL A 137 11.11 -15.69 -4.26
CA VAL A 137 10.86 -17.03 -4.83
C VAL A 137 11.69 -18.13 -4.18
N VAL A 138 12.80 -17.81 -3.51
CA VAL A 138 13.66 -18.82 -2.86
C VAL A 138 13.08 -19.30 -1.54
N ALA A 139 12.38 -18.43 -0.81
CA ALA A 139 11.82 -18.74 0.50
C ALA A 139 10.32 -19.12 0.46
N ASP A 140 9.71 -19.24 -0.73
CA ASP A 140 8.25 -19.22 -0.90
C ASP A 140 7.62 -18.06 -0.11
N GLY A 141 8.32 -16.92 -0.14
CA GLY A 141 8.09 -15.80 0.75
C GLY A 141 6.98 -14.89 0.24
N ALA A 142 6.56 -13.96 1.08
CA ALA A 142 5.53 -12.99 0.72
C ALA A 142 5.92 -12.13 -0.50
N THR A 143 4.89 -11.65 -1.20
CA THR A 143 5.02 -10.62 -2.21
C THR A 143 4.95 -9.25 -1.53
N ASP A 144 6.06 -8.53 -1.56
CA ASP A 144 6.21 -7.22 -0.96
C ASP A 144 5.99 -6.13 -1.99
N VAL A 145 5.30 -5.05 -1.60
CA VAL A 145 5.10 -3.86 -2.42
C VAL A 145 5.83 -2.69 -1.79
N TYR A 146 6.76 -2.11 -2.54
CA TYR A 146 7.59 -0.99 -2.15
C TYR A 146 7.28 0.27 -2.95
N VAL A 147 7.38 1.42 -2.30
CA VAL A 147 7.24 2.75 -2.91
C VAL A 147 8.56 3.52 -2.84
N LYS A 148 8.96 4.09 -3.98
CA LYS A 148 10.19 4.89 -4.14
C LYS A 148 10.10 6.18 -3.34
N GLN A 149 11.20 6.53 -2.67
CA GLN A 149 11.37 7.79 -1.93
C GLN A 149 12.09 8.85 -2.76
#